data_AF-A0A249PAS9-F1
#
_entry.id   AF-A0A249PAS9-F1
#
_cell.length_a   1.000
_cell.length_b   1.000
_cell.length_c   1.000
_cell.angle_alpha   90.00
_cell.angle_beta   90.00
_cell.angle_gamma   90.00
#
_symmetry.space_group_name_H-M   'P 1'
#
loop_
_entity.id
_entity.type
_entity.pdbx_description
1 polymer ?
#
loop_
_entity_poly.entity_id
_entity_poly.type
_entity_poly.pdbx_seq_one_letter_code
_entity_poly.pdbx_strand_id
1 'polypeptide(L)'
;MGKFLEFLGGAITIGTILLMAMTLVPAPDAGNLIAILPWVVPAIAGGLLLVAFGAMLDHLAAIRIAAEKQADIFRQLLERRSPSRKEQEE
;
A
#
# COMPACT_ATOMS: atom_id res chain seq x y z
N MET A 1 -7.38 0.60 1.16
CA MET A 1 -6.91 0.51 -0.26
C MET A 1 -5.56 -0.18 -0.34
N GLY A 2 -4.71 -0.12 0.68
CA GLY A 2 -3.42 -0.82 0.70
C GLY A 2 -3.55 -2.33 0.51
N LYS A 3 -4.44 -2.97 1.29
CA LYS A 3 -4.84 -4.38 1.11
C LYS A 3 -5.21 -4.80 -0.33
N PHE A 4 -5.82 -3.91 -1.12
CA PHE A 4 -6.16 -4.24 -2.50
C PHE A 4 -4.93 -4.25 -3.41
N LEU A 5 -4.04 -3.25 -3.26
CA LEU A 5 -2.77 -3.21 -3.99
C LEU A 5 -1.85 -4.36 -3.58
N GLU A 6 -1.82 -4.69 -2.30
CA GLU A 6 -1.10 -5.85 -1.77
C GLU A 6 -1.60 -7.15 -2.38
N PHE A 7 -2.92 -7.37 -2.38
CA PHE A 7 -3.51 -8.55 -3.01
C PHE A 7 -3.25 -8.58 -4.52
N LEU A 8 -3.44 -7.48 -5.23
CA LEU A 8 -3.27 -7.40 -6.68
C LEU A 8 -1.82 -7.63 -7.09
N GLY A 9 -0.87 -6.98 -6.41
CA GLY A 9 0.55 -7.17 -6.64
C GLY A 9 0.98 -8.61 -6.36
N GLY A 10 0.54 -9.18 -5.24
CA GLY A 10 0.79 -10.59 -4.90
C GLY A 10 0.21 -11.55 -5.93
N ALA A 11 -1.03 -11.32 -6.39
CA ALA A 11 -1.67 -12.13 -7.42
C ALA A 11 -0.92 -12.08 -8.76
N ILE A 12 -0.44 -10.91 -9.17
CA ILE A 12 0.37 -10.74 -10.38
C ILE A 12 1.70 -11.51 -10.24
N THR A 13 2.41 -11.36 -9.12
CA THR A 13 3.69 -12.05 -8.89
C THR A 13 3.50 -13.56 -8.88
N ILE A 14 2.55 -14.08 -8.10
CA ILE A 14 2.27 -15.52 -8.01
C ILE A 14 1.79 -16.05 -9.36
N GLY A 15 0.89 -15.34 -10.04
CA GLY A 15 0.39 -15.70 -11.35
C GLY A 15 1.48 -15.78 -12.41
N THR A 16 2.41 -14.83 -12.40
CA THR A 16 3.57 -14.83 -13.32
C THR A 16 4.48 -16.03 -13.07
N ILE A 17 4.77 -16.35 -11.80
CA ILE A 17 5.59 -17.51 -11.43
C ILE A 17 4.90 -18.82 -11.84
N LEU A 18 3.59 -18.94 -11.60
CA LEU A 18 2.82 -20.13 -12.00
C LEU A 18 2.79 -20.30 -13.51
N LEU A 19 2.56 -19.22 -14.26
CA LEU A 19 2.56 -19.24 -15.71
C LEU A 19 3.93 -19.67 -16.24
N MET A 20 5.01 -19.11 -15.68
CA MET A 20 6.38 -19.51 -16.01
C MET A 20 6.64 -20.99 -15.70
N ALA A 21 6.19 -21.49 -14.55
CA ALA A 21 6.33 -22.90 -14.22
C ALA A 21 5.58 -23.79 -15.21
N MET A 22 4.35 -23.42 -15.60
CA MET A 22 3.57 -24.20 -16.58
C MET A 22 4.21 -24.25 -17.96
N THR A 23 4.96 -23.21 -18.37
CA THR A 23 5.64 -23.20 -19.68
C THR A 23 6.98 -23.93 -19.66
N LEU A 24 7.69 -23.96 -18.53
CA LEU A 24 9.05 -24.52 -18.43
C LEU A 24 9.12 -25.94 -17.85
N VAL A 25 8.18 -26.34 -16.99
CA VAL A 25 8.18 -27.67 -16.36
C VAL A 25 8.01 -28.82 -17.37
N PRO A 26 7.14 -28.73 -18.39
CA PRO A 26 6.96 -29.84 -19.34
C PRO A 26 8.19 -30.12 -20.21
N ALA A 27 8.93 -29.08 -20.59
CA ALA A 27 10.16 -29.17 -21.36
C ALA A 27 11.03 -27.95 -21.07
N PRO A 28 12.05 -28.07 -20.20
CA PRO A 28 12.91 -26.95 -19.86
C PRO A 28 13.81 -26.62 -21.05
N ASP A 29 13.41 -25.59 -21.80
CA ASP A 29 14.17 -25.03 -22.91
C ASP A 29 14.74 -23.66 -22.55
N ALA A 30 16.06 -23.52 -22.72
CA ALA A 30 16.77 -22.28 -22.46
C ALA A 30 16.34 -21.17 -23.45
N GLY A 31 15.97 -21.53 -24.69
CA GLY A 31 15.44 -20.58 -25.67
C GLY A 31 14.14 -19.94 -25.19
N ASN A 32 13.21 -20.77 -24.72
CA ASN A 32 11.94 -20.32 -24.14
C ASN A 32 12.15 -19.45 -22.89
N LEU A 33 13.10 -19.81 -22.01
CA LEU A 33 13.42 -19.01 -20.83
C LEU A 33 13.90 -17.60 -21.21
N ILE A 34 14.82 -17.49 -22.18
CA ILE A 34 15.33 -16.20 -22.65
C ILE A 34 14.23 -15.36 -23.29
N ALA A 35 13.31 -16.01 -24.03
CA ALA A 35 12.20 -15.32 -24.69
C ALA A 35 11.19 -14.71 -23.70
N ILE A 36 10.93 -15.37 -22.58
CA ILE A 36 9.96 -14.89 -21.58
C ILE A 36 10.57 -13.96 -20.52
N LEU A 37 11.90 -13.98 -20.34
CA LEU A 37 12.60 -13.22 -19.31
C LEU A 37 12.29 -11.71 -19.33
N PRO A 38 12.23 -11.03 -20.51
CA PRO A 38 11.89 -9.61 -20.60
C PRO A 38 10.49 -9.27 -20.09
N TRP A 39 9.61 -10.27 -19.96
CA TRP A 39 8.24 -10.09 -19.48
C TRP A 39 8.10 -10.49 -18.01
N VAL A 40 8.71 -11.61 -17.62
CA VAL A 40 8.64 -12.16 -16.26
C VAL A 40 9.30 -11.21 -15.25
N VAL A 41 10.48 -10.70 -15.57
CA VAL A 41 11.24 -9.81 -14.66
C VAL A 41 10.46 -8.54 -14.32
N PRO A 42 9.97 -7.74 -15.27
CA PRO A 42 9.18 -6.55 -14.94
C PRO A 42 7.82 -6.89 -14.33
N ALA A 43 7.19 -8.01 -14.68
CA ALA A 43 5.93 -8.42 -14.06
C ALA A 43 6.11 -8.73 -12.57
N ILE A 44 7.15 -9.48 -12.21
CA ILE A 44 7.50 -9.77 -10.80
C ILE A 44 7.88 -8.47 -10.08
N ALA A 45 8.76 -7.66 -10.66
CA ALA A 45 9.19 -6.41 -10.05
C ALA A 45 8.01 -5.45 -9.83
N GLY A 46 7.12 -5.32 -10.82
CA GLY A 46 5.91 -4.51 -10.72
C GLY A 46 4.92 -5.03 -9.68
N GLY A 47 4.72 -6.36 -9.62
CA GLY A 47 3.88 -6.98 -8.58
C GLY A 47 4.41 -6.74 -7.16
N LEU A 48 5.73 -6.91 -6.95
CA LEU A 48 6.37 -6.61 -5.67
C LEU A 48 6.29 -5.13 -5.30
N LEU A 49 6.44 -4.24 -6.29
CA LEU A 49 6.31 -2.80 -6.09
C LEU A 49 4.87 -2.44 -5.67
N LEU A 50 3.85 -3.02 -6.31
CA LEU A 50 2.45 -2.85 -5.91
C LEU A 50 2.21 -3.33 -4.47
N VAL A 51 2.79 -4.46 -4.07
CA VAL A 51 2.72 -4.96 -2.70
C VAL A 51 3.30 -3.95 -1.71
N ALA A 52 4.50 -3.46 -1.96
CA ALA A 52 5.16 -2.48 -1.11
C ALA A 52 4.37 -1.17 -1.03
N PHE A 53 3.84 -0.69 -2.17
CA PHE A 53 2.97 0.49 -2.20
C PHE A 53 1.67 0.28 -1.43
N GLY A 54 1.09 -0.91 -1.51
CA GLY A 54 -0.09 -1.28 -0.72
C GLY A 54 0.17 -1.11 0.78
N ALA A 55 1.25 -1.70 1.29
CA ALA A 55 1.65 -1.55 2.68
C ALA A 55 1.91 -0.09 3.08
N MET A 56 2.60 0.67 2.22
CA MET A 56 2.90 2.08 2.46
C MET A 56 1.63 2.95 2.56
N LEU A 57 0.61 2.68 1.73
CA LEU A 57 -0.66 3.40 1.79
C LEU A 57 -1.41 3.16 3.10
N ASP A 58 -1.36 1.93 3.63
CA ASP A 58 -2.00 1.62 4.91
C ASP A 58 -1.26 2.33 6.07
N HIS A 59 0.07 2.47 6.00
CA HIS A 59 0.83 3.31 6.93
C HIS A 59 0.46 4.80 6.85
N LEU A 60 0.36 5.35 5.63
CA LEU A 60 -0.04 6.74 5.42
C LEU A 60 -1.46 7.02 5.95
N ALA A 61 -2.38 6.07 5.75
CA ALA A 61 -3.74 6.17 6.28
C ALA A 61 -3.74 6.18 7.82
N ALA A 62 -2.93 5.34 8.46
CA ALA A 62 -2.78 5.34 9.92
C ALA A 62 -2.22 6.67 10.45
N ILE A 63 -1.21 7.24 9.78
CA ILE A 63 -0.64 8.54 10.12
C ILE A 63 -1.70 9.64 9.99
N ARG A 64 -2.48 9.62 8.91
CA ARG A 64 -3.57 10.59 8.69
C ARG A 64 -4.59 10.55 9.83
N ILE A 65 -5.03 9.35 10.23
CA ILE A 65 -6.01 9.19 11.32
C ILE A 65 -5.43 9.71 12.65
N ALA A 66 -4.16 9.43 12.93
CA ALA A 66 -3.49 9.94 14.12
C ALA A 66 -3.38 11.47 14.11
N ALA A 67 -3.06 12.07 12.96
CA ALA A 67 -2.98 13.51 12.78
C ALA A 67 -4.35 14.20 12.93
N GLU A 68 -5.41 13.60 12.37
CA GLU A 68 -6.79 14.08 12.53
C GLU A 68 -7.20 14.07 14.01
N LYS A 69 -6.87 12.99 14.75
CA LYS A 69 -7.12 12.91 16.19
C LYS A 69 -6.34 13.96 16.99
N GLN A 70 -5.10 14.24 16.63
CA GLN A 70 -4.31 15.30 17.27
C GLN A 70 -4.91 16.69 17.02
N ALA A 71 -5.35 16.97 15.80
CA ALA A 71 -6.00 18.24 15.47
C ALA A 71 -7.29 18.43 16.27
N ASP A 72 -8.06 17.36 16.47
CA ASP A 72 -9.31 17.39 17.25
C ASP A 72 -9.06 17.67 18.74
N ILE A 73 -8.04 17.06 19.33
CA ILE A 73 -7.63 17.36 20.72
C ILE A 73 -7.21 18.83 20.85
N PHE A 74 -6.47 19.36 19.87
CA PHE A 74 -6.03 20.75 19.88
C PHE A 74 -7.22 21.73 19.79
N ARG A 75 -8.23 21.41 18.98
CA ARG A 75 -9.49 22.15 18.92
C ARG A 75 -10.23 22.15 20.25
N GLN A 76 -10.37 20.98 20.88
CA GLN A 76 -11.02 20.86 22.18
C GLN A 76 -10.31 21.67 23.28
N LEU A 77 -8.97 21.74 23.24
CA LEU A 77 -8.19 22.55 24.17
C LEU A 77 -8.38 24.06 23.93
N LEU A 78 -8.48 24.50 22.68
CA LEU A 78 -8.75 25.90 22.33
C LEU A 78 -10.16 26.32 22.75
N GLU A 79 -11.16 25.48 22.48
CA GLU A 79 -12.54 25.71 22.91
C GLU A 79 -12.67 25.75 24.43
N ARG A 80 -12.04 24.82 25.16
CA ARG A 80 -11.99 24.85 26.64
C ARG A 80 -11.30 26.08 27.22
N ARG A 81 -10.41 26.75 26.47
CA ARG A 81 -9.75 27.98 26.94
C ARG A 81 -10.57 29.24 26.67
N SER A 82 -11.63 29.14 25.88
CA SER A 82 -12.53 30.27 25.53
C SER A 82 -13.66 30.63 26.50
N PRO A 83 -14.07 29.85 27.53
CA PRO A 83 -15.24 30.20 28.34
C PRO A 83 -14.98 31.25 29.43
N SER A 84 -13.74 31.71 29.66
CA SER A 84 -13.46 32.64 30.78
C SER A 84 -13.49 34.14 30.43
N ARG A 85 -13.91 34.54 29.21
CA ARG A 85 -13.99 35.98 28.84
C ARG A 85 -15.41 36.55 28.88
N LYS A 86 -16.45 35.73 29.05
CA LYS A 86 -17.85 36.21 29.05
C LYS A 86 -18.47 36.37 30.45
N GLU A 87 -17.76 36.00 31.51
CA GLU A 87 -18.26 36.11 32.90
C GLU A 87 -17.58 37.25 33.71
N GLN A 88 -16.87 38.17 33.06
CA GLN A 88 -16.24 39.33 33.74
C GLN A 88 -16.86 40.69 33.36
N GLU A 89 -18.01 40.72 32.69
CA GLU A 89 -18.72 41.95 32.30
C GLU A 89 -20.13 42.11 32.93
N GLU A 90 -20.50 41.30 33.93
CA GLU A 90 -21.72 41.54 34.74
C GLU A 90 -21.40 42.11 36.13
#